data_AF-A0A382LAR3-F1
#
_entry.id   AF-A0A382LAR3-F1
#
_cell.length_a   1.000
_cell.length_b   1.000
_cell.length_c   1.000
_cell.angle_alpha   90.00
_cell.angle_beta   90.00
_cell.angle_gamma   90.00
#
_symmetry.space_group_name_H-M   'P 1'
#
loop_
_entity.id
_entity.type
_entity.pdbx_description
1 polymer ?
#
loop_
_entity_poly.entity_id
_entity_poly.type
_entity_poly.pdbx_seq_one_letter_code
_entity_poly.pdbx_strand_id
1 'polypeptide(L)'
;MIQFKRKTLSLAVAVTCAAVTAGAIASSHREAPNITRHPALDSTDFYAFNSYEQGREDYVTFIANYIPLQDAYGGPNYFAMDPNAHYAIHIDSDGDAVEDLSFVFKFNNMLAADNEGIALPIGPEGEQKMVKVPLKNVGGISADDSSAANFSEMYSLTMVSGDMQTGTRTTLTPAMGDMFKKPLDYIGNKTFTSEAEYARYAESFIYSFSIPGCDDMAKVFVGQRKDPFVVNLGKTFDLVNYVPVEGDSAPGAGDGEGFPGGITQSAMNDDLADKNVTALSIEVPKACVTGEGNGVIGSWTTASLPQARILNPDATFAKPETNGGAMTQVSRLGSPLVNELV
;
A
#
# COMPACT_ATOMS: atom_id res chain seq x y z
N MET A 1 -0.83 -59.64 22.34
CA MET A 1 -1.84 -58.96 21.49
C MET A 1 -1.83 -57.41 21.64
N ILE A 2 -0.70 -56.76 21.97
CA ILE A 2 -0.66 -55.32 22.32
C ILE A 2 0.26 -54.47 21.39
N GLN A 3 1.12 -55.09 20.56
CA GLN A 3 2.06 -54.32 19.72
C GLN A 3 1.44 -53.70 18.44
N PHE A 4 0.33 -54.23 17.92
CA PHE A 4 -0.25 -53.74 16.66
C PHE A 4 -0.96 -52.38 16.79
N LYS A 5 -1.43 -52.00 18.00
CA LYS A 5 -2.14 -50.73 18.22
C LYS A 5 -1.22 -49.50 18.31
N ARG A 6 0.08 -49.68 18.59
CA ARG A 6 1.04 -48.55 18.69
C ARG A 6 1.50 -48.04 17.32
N LYS A 7 1.66 -48.93 16.33
CA LYS A 7 2.15 -48.55 14.99
C LYS A 7 1.10 -47.78 14.17
N THR A 8 -0.19 -48.12 14.31
CA THR A 8 -1.28 -47.40 13.64
C THR A 8 -1.53 -46.01 14.22
N LEU A 9 -1.32 -45.83 15.53
CA LEU A 9 -1.46 -44.51 16.18
C LEU A 9 -0.33 -43.56 15.75
N SER A 10 0.91 -44.04 15.62
CA SER A 10 2.05 -43.22 15.16
C SER A 10 1.95 -42.83 13.68
N LEU A 11 1.36 -43.69 12.83
CA LEU A 11 1.16 -43.37 11.42
C LEU A 11 0.00 -42.37 11.22
N ALA A 12 -1.06 -42.47 12.03
CA ALA A 12 -2.15 -41.51 12.03
C ALA A 12 -1.67 -40.12 12.44
N VAL A 13 -0.90 -39.99 13.52
CA VAL A 13 -0.34 -38.70 13.98
C VAL A 13 0.63 -38.10 12.94
N ALA A 14 1.46 -38.92 12.28
CA ALA A 14 2.36 -38.42 11.24
C ALA A 14 1.62 -37.91 9.98
N VAL A 15 0.52 -38.56 9.59
CA VAL A 15 -0.34 -38.10 8.49
C VAL A 15 -1.14 -36.85 8.89
N THR A 16 -1.60 -36.74 10.15
CA THR A 16 -2.26 -35.52 10.64
C THR A 16 -1.28 -34.34 10.75
N CYS A 17 -0.04 -34.56 11.19
CA CYS A 17 0.99 -33.50 11.21
C CYS A 17 1.47 -33.09 9.81
N ALA A 18 1.47 -34.00 8.82
CA ALA A 18 1.77 -33.68 7.43
C ALA A 18 0.58 -33.01 6.70
N ALA A 19 -0.66 -33.26 7.15
CA ALA A 19 -1.85 -32.59 6.60
C ALA A 19 -2.07 -31.18 7.17
N VAL A 20 -1.42 -30.84 8.29
CA VAL A 20 -1.49 -29.50 8.93
C VAL A 20 -0.38 -28.57 8.44
N THR A 21 0.46 -28.97 7.49
CA THR A 21 1.24 -28.00 6.69
C THR A 21 0.34 -27.38 5.62
N ALA A 22 -0.79 -26.79 6.01
CA ALA A 22 -1.28 -25.64 5.27
C ALA A 22 -0.12 -24.64 5.35
N GLY A 23 0.53 -24.38 4.21
CA GLY A 23 1.65 -23.45 4.16
C GLY A 23 1.20 -22.19 4.88
N ALA A 24 1.86 -21.85 5.99
CA ALA A 24 1.55 -20.63 6.70
C ALA A 24 1.71 -19.51 5.68
N ILE A 25 0.59 -18.91 5.27
CA ILE A 25 0.61 -17.71 4.44
C ILE A 25 0.97 -16.59 5.41
N ALA A 26 2.27 -16.50 5.70
CA ALA A 26 2.81 -15.53 6.62
C ALA A 26 2.57 -14.12 6.08
N SER A 27 2.23 -13.20 6.97
CA SER A 27 2.37 -11.78 6.70
C SER A 27 3.85 -11.48 6.47
N SER A 28 4.14 -10.62 5.50
CA SER A 28 5.47 -10.28 5.06
C SER A 28 5.60 -8.76 5.01
N HIS A 29 6.56 -8.24 5.77
CA HIS A 29 7.10 -6.89 5.66
C HIS A 29 8.58 -6.98 5.22
N ARG A 30 9.32 -5.87 5.17
CA ARG A 30 10.74 -5.74 4.83
C ARG A 30 11.64 -6.85 5.38
N GLU A 31 11.29 -7.40 6.53
CA GLU A 31 11.99 -8.46 7.24
C GLU A 31 12.04 -9.78 6.45
N ALA A 32 11.15 -9.97 5.48
CA ALA A 32 11.22 -11.08 4.53
C ALA A 32 12.36 -10.86 3.52
N PRO A 33 13.38 -11.75 3.45
CA PRO A 33 14.58 -11.50 2.65
C PRO A 33 14.32 -11.19 1.17
N ASN A 34 13.24 -11.70 0.58
CA ASN A 34 12.93 -11.45 -0.82
C ASN A 34 12.36 -10.04 -1.07
N ILE A 35 11.54 -9.50 -0.17
CA ILE A 35 10.91 -8.19 -0.38
C ILE A 35 11.92 -7.04 -0.28
N THR A 36 13.04 -7.24 0.43
CA THR A 36 14.15 -6.27 0.47
C THR A 36 14.72 -5.92 -0.92
N ARG A 37 14.53 -6.80 -1.91
CA ARG A 37 14.95 -6.59 -3.30
C ARG A 37 13.90 -5.87 -4.15
N HIS A 38 12.71 -5.66 -3.60
CA HIS A 38 11.54 -5.09 -4.25
C HIS A 38 10.86 -4.06 -3.33
N PRO A 39 11.55 -2.94 -2.99
CA PRO A 39 11.06 -1.97 -2.00
C PRO A 39 9.71 -1.34 -2.37
N ALA A 40 9.39 -1.25 -3.67
CA ALA A 40 8.09 -0.76 -4.15
C ALA A 40 6.91 -1.70 -3.82
N LEU A 41 7.18 -2.93 -3.38
CA LEU A 41 6.18 -3.96 -3.07
C LEU A 41 6.13 -4.30 -1.58
N ASP A 42 6.95 -3.64 -0.78
CA ASP A 42 7.00 -3.79 0.66
C ASP A 42 5.72 -3.22 1.27
N SER A 43 4.84 -4.10 1.78
CA SER A 43 3.58 -3.70 2.40
C SER A 43 3.81 -3.44 3.88
N THR A 44 3.44 -2.24 4.35
CA THR A 44 3.63 -1.86 5.76
C THR A 44 2.52 -2.41 6.63
N ASP A 45 1.32 -1.92 6.36
CA ASP A 45 0.14 -2.11 7.16
C ASP A 45 -1.07 -2.29 6.27
N PHE A 46 -2.05 -3.01 6.80
CA PHE A 46 -3.36 -3.13 6.19
C PHE A 46 -4.44 -2.81 7.21
N TYR A 47 -5.25 -1.80 6.91
CA TYR A 47 -6.34 -1.35 7.76
C TYR A 47 -7.67 -1.65 7.10
N ALA A 48 -8.64 -2.12 7.88
CA ALA A 48 -10.01 -2.30 7.48
C ALA A 48 -10.92 -1.82 8.61
N PHE A 49 -11.78 -0.84 8.35
CA PHE A 49 -12.66 -0.28 9.37
C PHE A 49 -13.96 0.26 8.77
N ASN A 50 -15.03 0.26 9.57
CA ASN A 50 -16.25 0.98 9.22
C ASN A 50 -15.94 2.47 9.11
N SER A 51 -16.36 3.08 8.00
CA SER A 51 -16.17 4.51 7.80
C SER A 51 -16.87 5.31 8.89
N TYR A 52 -16.19 6.36 9.37
CA TYR A 52 -16.63 7.21 10.47
C TYR A 52 -16.90 8.67 10.04
N GLU A 53 -16.67 9.00 8.76
CA GLU A 53 -17.08 10.28 8.17
C GLU A 53 -18.60 10.41 8.22
N GLN A 54 -19.11 11.60 8.58
CA GLN A 54 -20.54 11.87 8.64
C GLN A 54 -21.21 11.60 7.28
N GLY A 55 -22.27 10.80 7.26
CA GLY A 55 -22.97 10.41 6.03
C GLY A 55 -22.29 9.26 5.26
N ARG A 56 -21.28 8.61 5.86
CA ARG A 56 -20.60 7.42 5.32
C ARG A 56 -20.77 6.21 6.24
N GLU A 57 -21.78 6.19 7.11
CA GLU A 57 -21.98 5.15 8.10
C GLU A 57 -22.23 3.76 7.49
N ASP A 58 -22.73 3.71 6.24
CA ASP A 58 -22.96 2.48 5.47
C ASP A 58 -21.76 2.04 4.61
N TYR A 59 -20.57 2.57 4.88
CA TYR A 59 -19.34 2.27 4.15
C TYR A 59 -18.29 1.57 5.01
N VAL A 60 -17.41 0.85 4.34
CA VAL A 60 -16.18 0.28 4.89
C VAL A 60 -14.99 0.80 4.11
N THR A 61 -13.93 1.17 4.83
CA THR A 61 -12.68 1.67 4.28
C THR A 61 -11.60 0.60 4.43
N PHE A 62 -10.89 0.34 3.35
CA PHE A 62 -9.68 -0.48 3.32
C PHE A 62 -8.49 0.38 2.92
N ILE A 63 -7.37 0.24 3.61
CA ILE A 63 -6.13 0.97 3.32
C ILE A 63 -4.99 -0.03 3.31
N ALA A 64 -4.33 -0.19 2.17
CA ALA A 64 -3.10 -0.95 2.04
C ALA A 64 -1.92 0.02 1.90
N ASN A 65 -1.03 0.03 2.89
CA ASN A 65 0.16 0.86 2.87
C ASN A 65 1.34 0.10 2.26
N TYR A 66 2.09 0.81 1.42
CA TYR A 66 3.28 0.29 0.75
C TYR A 66 4.43 1.29 0.83
N ILE A 67 5.64 0.79 0.63
CA ILE A 67 6.88 1.59 0.58
C ILE A 67 7.09 2.32 1.93
N PRO A 68 7.63 1.64 2.96
CA PRO A 68 7.78 2.18 4.31
C PRO A 68 8.83 3.29 4.40
N LEU A 69 8.85 3.98 5.54
CA LEU A 69 9.92 4.89 5.97
C LEU A 69 10.24 6.00 4.95
N GLN A 70 9.21 6.57 4.33
CA GLN A 70 9.40 7.65 3.36
C GLN A 70 9.69 8.97 4.07
N ASP A 71 10.94 9.43 3.97
CA ASP A 71 11.35 10.74 4.45
C ASP A 71 10.81 11.87 3.57
N ALA A 72 10.35 12.95 4.21
CA ALA A 72 9.85 14.15 3.53
C ALA A 72 10.86 14.77 2.55
N TYR A 73 12.17 14.65 2.81
CA TYR A 73 13.22 15.20 1.94
C TYR A 73 13.65 14.27 0.80
N GLY A 74 13.12 13.04 0.69
CA GLY A 74 13.60 11.96 -0.21
C GLY A 74 13.60 12.26 -1.73
N GLY A 75 13.34 13.50 -2.11
CA GLY A 75 13.48 14.00 -3.48
C GLY A 75 14.92 14.10 -3.95
N PRO A 76 15.12 14.16 -5.28
CA PRO A 76 14.09 14.37 -6.31
C PRO A 76 13.52 13.08 -6.96
N ASN A 77 13.95 11.89 -6.55
CA ASN A 77 13.57 10.60 -7.17
C ASN A 77 12.70 9.76 -6.21
N TYR A 78 11.45 10.19 -6.03
CA TYR A 78 10.52 9.65 -5.05
C TYR A 78 9.94 8.27 -5.39
N PHE A 79 9.50 7.62 -4.31
CA PHE A 79 8.70 6.40 -4.11
C PHE A 79 7.62 6.14 -5.18
N ALA A 80 8.05 5.72 -6.37
CA ALA A 80 7.15 5.32 -7.43
C ALA A 80 6.71 3.86 -7.23
N MET A 81 5.46 3.58 -7.59
CA MET A 81 4.93 2.23 -7.64
C MET A 81 5.58 1.46 -8.79
N ASP A 82 5.71 0.14 -8.64
CA ASP A 82 6.28 -0.72 -9.69
C ASP A 82 5.23 -0.96 -10.78
N PRO A 83 5.45 -0.54 -12.04
CA PRO A 83 4.48 -0.71 -13.12
C PRO A 83 4.29 -2.18 -13.55
N ASN A 84 5.17 -3.09 -13.11
CA ASN A 84 5.05 -4.51 -13.38
C ASN A 84 4.29 -5.26 -12.27
N ALA A 85 4.05 -4.61 -11.13
CA ALA A 85 3.37 -5.24 -10.01
C ALA A 85 1.85 -5.15 -10.13
N HIS A 86 1.18 -6.15 -9.57
CA HIS A 86 -0.24 -6.06 -9.21
C HIS A 86 -0.33 -5.92 -7.69
N TYR A 87 -0.93 -4.83 -7.24
CA TYR A 87 -1.28 -4.60 -5.84
C TYR A 87 -2.76 -4.89 -5.68
N ALA A 88 -3.16 -5.71 -4.71
CA ALA A 88 -4.55 -6.14 -4.60
C ALA A 88 -5.04 -6.10 -3.16
N ILE A 89 -6.23 -5.52 -2.96
CA ILE A 89 -7.00 -5.65 -1.73
C ILE A 89 -8.04 -6.75 -1.97
N HIS A 90 -8.04 -7.75 -1.10
CA HIS A 90 -8.89 -8.92 -1.18
C HIS A 90 -9.94 -8.90 -0.08
N ILE A 91 -11.12 -9.41 -0.39
CA ILE A 91 -12.26 -9.53 0.49
C ILE A 91 -12.81 -10.95 0.38
N ASP A 92 -12.92 -11.59 1.53
CA ASP A 92 -13.60 -12.87 1.75
C ASP A 92 -14.92 -12.55 2.47
N SER A 93 -16.05 -12.92 1.87
CA SER A 93 -17.39 -12.59 2.35
C SER A 93 -18.13 -13.78 2.98
N ASP A 94 -17.55 -14.98 2.95
CA ASP A 94 -18.17 -16.20 3.46
C ASP A 94 -17.35 -16.96 4.52
N GLY A 95 -16.11 -16.55 4.74
CA GLY A 95 -15.22 -17.04 5.79
C GLY A 95 -14.44 -18.30 5.43
N ASP A 96 -14.34 -18.66 4.15
CA ASP A 96 -13.55 -19.82 3.69
C ASP A 96 -12.04 -19.51 3.51
N ALA A 97 -11.63 -18.26 3.74
CA ALA A 97 -10.28 -17.73 3.56
C ALA A 97 -9.78 -17.69 2.10
N VAL A 98 -10.70 -17.70 1.14
CA VAL A 98 -10.50 -17.43 -0.29
C VAL A 98 -11.20 -16.12 -0.63
N GLU A 99 -10.59 -15.32 -1.52
CA GLU A 99 -11.20 -14.07 -1.93
C GLU A 99 -12.45 -14.28 -2.81
N ASP A 100 -13.53 -13.57 -2.47
CA ASP A 100 -14.74 -13.43 -3.29
C ASP A 100 -14.70 -12.17 -4.15
N LEU A 101 -13.98 -11.15 -3.68
CA LEU A 101 -13.83 -9.88 -4.36
C LEU A 101 -12.41 -9.36 -4.19
N SER A 102 -11.81 -8.88 -5.27
CA SER A 102 -10.50 -8.24 -5.23
C SER A 102 -10.47 -6.94 -6.02
N PHE A 103 -9.86 -5.91 -5.44
CA PHE A 103 -9.57 -4.65 -6.11
C PHE A 103 -8.09 -4.60 -6.46
N VAL A 104 -7.77 -4.69 -7.75
CA VAL A 104 -6.42 -4.80 -8.28
C VAL A 104 -5.98 -3.49 -8.91
N PHE A 105 -4.92 -2.91 -8.36
CA PHE A 105 -4.25 -1.71 -8.83
C PHE A 105 -3.06 -2.12 -9.70
N LYS A 106 -2.99 -1.55 -10.90
CA LYS A 106 -1.83 -1.68 -11.79
C LYS A 106 -1.39 -0.29 -12.24
N PHE A 107 -0.17 0.07 -11.88
CA PHE A 107 0.40 1.38 -12.14
C PHE A 107 1.05 1.47 -13.51
N ASN A 108 1.08 2.68 -14.04
CA ASN A 108 1.85 3.07 -15.21
C ASN A 108 2.52 4.41 -14.92
N ASN A 109 3.83 4.47 -15.17
CA ASN A 109 4.65 5.64 -14.93
C ASN A 109 4.90 6.34 -16.26
N MET A 110 4.75 7.66 -16.29
CA MET A 110 4.91 8.46 -17.50
C MET A 110 5.74 9.70 -17.23
N LEU A 111 6.61 10.04 -18.18
CA LEU A 111 7.20 11.37 -18.27
C LEU A 111 6.26 12.31 -19.03
N ALA A 112 6.37 13.60 -18.76
CA ALA A 112 5.70 14.64 -19.56
C ALA A 112 6.25 14.68 -21.00
N ALA A 113 5.62 15.52 -21.84
CA ALA A 113 5.98 15.69 -23.24
C ALA A 113 6.03 14.36 -24.01
N ASP A 114 4.91 13.62 -24.02
CA ASP A 114 4.77 12.32 -24.69
C ASP A 114 5.87 11.31 -24.30
N ASN A 115 6.18 11.26 -23.00
CA ASN A 115 7.18 10.38 -22.40
C ASN A 115 8.65 10.72 -22.72
N GLU A 116 8.92 11.88 -23.33
CA GLU A 116 10.28 12.36 -23.60
C GLU A 116 10.90 13.08 -22.39
N GLY A 117 10.07 13.61 -21.50
CA GLY A 117 10.47 14.46 -20.38
C GLY A 117 10.65 15.93 -20.79
N ILE A 118 10.38 16.83 -19.83
CA ILE A 118 10.55 18.27 -19.98
C ILE A 118 12.02 18.57 -20.23
N ALA A 119 12.27 19.38 -21.26
CA ALA A 119 13.56 19.97 -21.54
C ALA A 119 13.55 21.47 -21.26
N LEU A 120 14.64 21.97 -20.66
CA LEU A 120 14.83 23.40 -20.41
C LEU A 120 15.82 23.99 -21.40
N PRO A 121 15.63 25.24 -21.83
CA PRO A 121 16.59 25.94 -22.68
C PRO A 121 17.80 26.39 -21.85
N ILE A 122 18.93 25.72 -22.02
CA ILE A 122 20.17 25.99 -21.28
C ILE A 122 21.18 26.66 -22.21
N GLY A 123 21.68 27.84 -21.80
CA GLY A 123 22.68 28.62 -22.54
C GLY A 123 22.28 30.10 -22.70
N PRO A 124 23.15 30.92 -23.30
CA PRO A 124 22.84 32.31 -23.58
C PRO A 124 21.75 32.43 -24.66
N GLU A 125 21.03 33.55 -24.66
CA GLU A 125 20.02 33.87 -25.67
C GLU A 125 20.60 33.76 -27.08
N GLY A 126 19.92 33.04 -27.98
CA GLY A 126 20.39 32.75 -29.33
C GLY A 126 21.26 31.49 -29.49
N GLU A 127 21.77 30.89 -28.41
CA GLU A 127 22.56 29.64 -28.43
C GLU A 127 22.04 28.57 -27.47
N GLN A 128 20.76 28.67 -27.07
CA GLN A 128 20.14 27.76 -26.11
C GLN A 128 20.07 26.33 -26.65
N LYS A 129 20.42 25.37 -25.80
CA LYS A 129 20.23 23.94 -26.05
C LYS A 129 19.13 23.40 -25.15
N MET A 130 18.23 22.61 -25.72
CA MET A 130 17.18 21.94 -24.94
C MET A 130 17.78 20.75 -24.18
N VAL A 131 17.79 20.83 -22.85
CA VAL A 131 18.36 19.79 -21.97
C VAL A 131 17.25 19.19 -21.13
N LYS A 132 17.07 17.86 -21.23
CA LYS A 132 16.07 17.11 -20.44
C LYS A 132 16.37 17.15 -18.95
N VAL A 133 15.33 17.25 -18.13
CA VAL A 133 15.44 17.34 -16.67
C VAL A 133 15.19 15.98 -16.03
N PRO A 134 16.06 15.50 -15.11
CA PRO A 134 15.87 14.21 -14.43
C PRO A 134 14.94 14.29 -13.19
N LEU A 135 14.39 15.46 -12.89
CA LEU A 135 13.55 15.73 -11.71
C LEU A 135 12.07 15.46 -12.02
N LYS A 136 11.26 15.11 -11.01
CA LYS A 136 9.81 14.91 -11.18
C LYS A 136 9.02 16.17 -11.53
N ASN A 137 9.59 17.36 -11.34
CA ASN A 137 8.99 18.65 -11.73
C ASN A 137 10.05 19.71 -12.04
N VAL A 138 9.67 20.74 -12.79
CA VAL A 138 10.55 21.88 -13.16
C VAL A 138 10.08 23.23 -12.62
N GLY A 139 8.97 23.25 -11.88
CA GLY A 139 8.31 24.46 -11.42
C GLY A 139 7.22 24.18 -10.38
N GLY A 140 6.44 25.21 -10.09
CA GLY A 140 5.31 25.13 -9.16
C GLY A 140 4.17 24.27 -9.70
N ILE A 141 3.45 23.62 -8.80
CA ILE A 141 2.32 22.72 -9.08
C ILE A 141 1.19 23.06 -8.11
N SER A 142 -0.04 23.05 -8.62
CA SER A 142 -1.27 23.25 -7.85
C SER A 142 -2.36 22.30 -8.34
N ALA A 143 -3.52 22.30 -7.68
CA ALA A 143 -4.68 21.53 -8.16
C ALA A 143 -5.17 21.99 -9.54
N ASP A 144 -4.92 23.26 -9.89
CA ASP A 144 -5.42 23.88 -11.12
C ASP A 144 -4.39 23.85 -12.27
N ASP A 145 -3.10 23.70 -11.95
CA ASP A 145 -2.00 23.64 -12.91
C ASP A 145 -0.92 22.67 -12.45
N SER A 146 -0.74 21.59 -13.23
CA SER A 146 0.32 20.60 -13.06
C SER A 146 1.23 20.52 -14.29
N SER A 147 1.23 21.53 -15.17
CA SER A 147 2.04 21.57 -16.39
C SER A 147 3.55 21.46 -16.14
N ALA A 148 4.00 21.86 -14.94
CA ALA A 148 5.39 21.74 -14.52
C ALA A 148 5.77 20.34 -13.99
N ALA A 149 4.82 19.41 -13.86
CA ALA A 149 5.09 18.02 -13.53
C ALA A 149 5.76 17.31 -14.71
N ASN A 150 6.95 16.78 -14.48
CA ASN A 150 7.72 16.01 -15.45
C ASN A 150 7.48 14.50 -15.33
N PHE A 151 6.94 14.04 -14.20
CA PHE A 151 6.63 12.65 -13.92
C PHE A 151 5.19 12.53 -13.41
N SER A 152 4.48 11.48 -13.80
CA SER A 152 3.14 11.17 -13.32
C SER A 152 2.95 9.66 -13.19
N GLU A 153 2.12 9.25 -12.23
CA GLU A 153 1.71 7.86 -12.03
C GLU A 153 0.21 7.78 -12.22
N MET A 154 -0.22 6.85 -13.06
CA MET A 154 -1.61 6.55 -13.31
C MET A 154 -1.85 5.09 -13.00
N TYR A 155 -3.08 4.70 -12.72
CA TYR A 155 -3.38 3.31 -12.46
C TYR A 155 -4.73 2.89 -13.03
N SER A 156 -4.80 1.64 -13.46
CA SER A 156 -6.07 0.96 -13.68
C SER A 156 -6.52 0.30 -12.39
N LEU A 157 -7.82 0.41 -12.10
CA LEU A 157 -8.47 -0.35 -11.04
C LEU A 157 -9.30 -1.46 -11.68
N THR A 158 -9.03 -2.71 -11.34
CA THR A 158 -9.79 -3.87 -11.81
C THR A 158 -10.43 -4.58 -10.65
N MET A 159 -11.74 -4.76 -10.70
CA MET A 159 -12.47 -5.64 -9.81
C MET A 159 -12.39 -7.07 -10.33
N VAL A 160 -12.05 -8.03 -9.47
CA VAL A 160 -12.17 -9.46 -9.75
C VAL A 160 -13.25 -10.01 -8.83
N SER A 161 -14.31 -10.60 -9.41
CA SER A 161 -15.36 -11.29 -8.66
C SER A 161 -15.14 -12.81 -8.75
N GLY A 162 -15.07 -13.45 -7.59
CA GLY A 162 -14.56 -14.80 -7.37
C GLY A 162 -13.04 -14.86 -7.25
N ASP A 163 -12.50 -16.08 -7.30
CA ASP A 163 -11.07 -16.40 -7.21
C ASP A 163 -10.18 -15.48 -8.08
N MET A 164 -9.08 -15.01 -7.52
CA MET A 164 -8.20 -14.01 -8.14
C MET A 164 -7.59 -14.49 -9.46
N GLN A 165 -7.45 -15.80 -9.67
CA GLN A 165 -6.90 -16.37 -10.91
C GLN A 165 -7.98 -16.49 -11.99
N THR A 166 -9.12 -17.08 -11.63
CA THR A 166 -10.16 -17.54 -12.56
C THR A 166 -11.42 -16.67 -12.61
N GLY A 167 -11.59 -15.78 -11.65
CA GLY A 167 -12.74 -14.92 -11.48
C GLY A 167 -12.95 -13.91 -12.61
N THR A 168 -14.16 -13.33 -12.61
CA THR A 168 -14.59 -12.37 -13.63
C THR A 168 -13.94 -11.02 -13.37
N ARG A 169 -13.24 -10.50 -14.39
CA ARG A 169 -12.52 -9.22 -14.30
C ARG A 169 -13.32 -8.10 -14.93
N THR A 170 -13.53 -7.03 -14.17
CA THR A 170 -14.19 -5.81 -14.62
C THR A 170 -13.28 -4.61 -14.37
N THR A 171 -12.90 -3.90 -15.42
CA THR A 171 -12.19 -2.62 -15.27
C THR A 171 -13.16 -1.57 -14.73
N LEU A 172 -12.76 -0.94 -13.63
CA LEU A 172 -13.46 0.17 -13.00
C LEU A 172 -12.87 1.48 -13.53
N THR A 173 -13.72 2.49 -13.72
CA THR A 173 -13.32 3.80 -14.23
C THR A 173 -13.79 4.90 -13.29
N PRO A 174 -13.03 6.01 -13.17
CA PRO A 174 -13.50 7.13 -12.35
C PRO A 174 -14.78 7.71 -12.95
N ALA A 175 -15.65 8.25 -12.10
CA ALA A 175 -16.88 8.93 -12.50
C ALA A 175 -16.59 10.21 -13.30
N MET A 176 -15.42 10.81 -13.10
CA MET A 176 -14.92 11.98 -13.82
C MET A 176 -13.48 11.75 -14.25
N GLY A 177 -13.18 12.07 -15.51
CA GLY A 177 -11.88 11.83 -16.12
C GLY A 177 -11.75 10.43 -16.75
N ASP A 178 -10.62 10.18 -17.40
CA ASP A 178 -10.44 8.96 -18.22
C ASP A 178 -9.68 7.84 -17.48
N MET A 179 -8.89 8.19 -16.46
CA MET A 179 -8.08 7.25 -15.66
C MET A 179 -7.84 7.77 -14.25
N PHE A 180 -7.60 6.86 -13.32
CA PHE A 180 -7.15 7.22 -11.98
C PHE A 180 -5.67 7.64 -12.00
N LYS A 181 -5.34 8.62 -11.16
CA LYS A 181 -3.98 9.14 -11.04
C LYS A 181 -3.55 9.18 -9.58
N LYS A 182 -2.25 9.13 -9.34
CA LYS A 182 -1.64 9.40 -8.03
C LYS A 182 -1.07 10.84 -8.06
N PRO A 183 -1.32 11.66 -7.02
CA PRO A 183 -0.67 12.98 -6.93
C PRO A 183 0.84 12.80 -6.77
N LEU A 184 1.61 13.81 -7.19
CA LEU A 184 3.01 13.88 -6.76
C LEU A 184 3.09 13.97 -5.24
N ASP A 185 4.08 13.29 -4.66
CA ASP A 185 4.33 13.34 -3.22
C ASP A 185 4.75 14.77 -2.78
N TYR A 186 4.62 15.10 -1.50
CA TYR A 186 4.86 16.46 -1.03
C TYR A 186 6.36 16.82 -1.06
N ILE A 187 6.77 17.48 -2.13
CA ILE A 187 8.16 17.94 -2.37
C ILE A 187 8.53 19.11 -1.45
N GLY A 188 7.54 19.92 -1.07
CA GLY A 188 7.69 21.12 -0.24
C GLY A 188 7.07 22.38 -0.86
N ASN A 189 7.05 23.45 -0.06
CA ASN A 189 6.38 24.72 -0.37
C ASN A 189 6.86 25.42 -1.65
N LYS A 190 8.09 25.18 -2.11
CA LYS A 190 8.55 25.76 -3.38
C LYS A 190 7.80 25.15 -4.58
N THR A 191 7.41 23.89 -4.48
CA THR A 191 6.59 23.22 -5.50
C THR A 191 5.11 23.54 -5.28
N PHE A 192 4.59 23.38 -4.05
CA PHE A 192 3.15 23.41 -3.80
C PHE A 192 2.62 24.69 -3.14
N THR A 193 3.45 25.72 -2.98
CA THR A 193 3.14 26.98 -2.27
C THR A 193 2.98 26.84 -0.76
N SER A 194 2.13 25.92 -0.28
CA SER A 194 1.88 25.64 1.14
C SER A 194 1.44 24.20 1.36
N GLU A 195 1.45 23.72 2.61
CA GLU A 195 0.85 22.43 2.98
C GLU A 195 -0.66 22.40 2.70
N ALA A 196 -1.36 23.52 2.90
CA ALA A 196 -2.79 23.62 2.61
C ALA A 196 -3.11 23.50 1.12
N GLU A 197 -2.29 24.13 0.27
CA GLU A 197 -2.43 23.99 -1.19
C GLU A 197 -2.04 22.59 -1.68
N TYR A 198 -1.07 21.93 -1.03
CA TYR A 198 -0.79 20.53 -1.28
C TYR A 198 -1.98 19.64 -0.90
N ALA A 199 -2.64 19.89 0.24
CA ALA A 199 -3.82 19.14 0.64
C ALA A 199 -4.92 19.26 -0.42
N ARG A 200 -5.22 20.49 -0.88
CA ARG A 200 -6.16 20.74 -1.98
C ARG A 200 -5.76 20.02 -3.28
N TYR A 201 -4.47 20.05 -3.63
CA TYR A 201 -3.93 19.30 -4.77
C TYR A 201 -4.17 17.80 -4.61
N ALA A 202 -3.79 17.19 -3.49
CA ALA A 202 -3.94 15.76 -3.25
C ALA A 202 -5.42 15.32 -3.17
N GLU A 203 -6.30 16.14 -2.60
CA GLU A 203 -7.75 15.89 -2.52
C GLU A 203 -8.41 15.82 -3.90
N SER A 204 -7.88 16.54 -4.90
CA SER A 204 -8.36 16.45 -6.29
C SER A 204 -8.12 15.07 -6.94
N PHE A 205 -7.34 14.20 -6.29
CA PHE A 205 -7.08 12.81 -6.71
C PHE A 205 -7.90 11.79 -5.90
N ILE A 206 -8.90 12.24 -5.14
CA ILE A 206 -9.93 11.35 -4.59
C ILE A 206 -10.98 11.16 -5.68
N TYR A 207 -11.10 9.94 -6.19
CA TYR A 207 -12.01 9.61 -7.27
C TYR A 207 -13.21 8.82 -6.76
N SER A 208 -14.41 9.21 -7.18
CA SER A 208 -15.59 8.34 -7.07
C SER A 208 -15.66 7.39 -8.26
N PHE A 209 -16.16 6.18 -8.07
CA PHE A 209 -16.42 5.21 -9.15
C PHE A 209 -17.59 4.30 -8.79
N SER A 210 -18.23 3.70 -9.79
CA SER A 210 -19.31 2.73 -9.59
C SER A 210 -18.76 1.30 -9.51
N ILE A 211 -19.35 0.49 -8.64
CA ILE A 211 -19.12 -0.95 -8.58
C ILE A 211 -20.31 -1.63 -9.27
N PRO A 212 -20.09 -2.55 -10.24
CA PRO A 212 -21.19 -3.28 -10.87
C PRO A 212 -22.05 -4.02 -9.84
N GLY A 213 -23.36 -3.81 -9.88
CA GLY A 213 -24.29 -4.41 -8.91
C GLY A 213 -24.42 -3.64 -7.60
N CYS A 214 -23.81 -2.47 -7.49
CA CYS A 214 -23.95 -1.57 -6.34
C CYS A 214 -24.59 -0.25 -6.73
N ASP A 215 -25.57 0.18 -5.93
CA ASP A 215 -26.31 1.43 -6.15
C ASP A 215 -25.47 2.66 -5.82
N ASP A 216 -24.67 2.56 -4.76
CA ASP A 216 -23.87 3.66 -4.22
C ASP A 216 -22.45 3.71 -4.77
N MET A 217 -21.92 4.94 -4.89
CA MET A 217 -20.58 5.20 -5.40
C MET A 217 -19.51 4.89 -4.34
N ALA A 218 -18.47 4.17 -4.76
CA ALA A 218 -17.26 3.99 -3.98
C ALA A 218 -16.28 5.16 -4.19
N LYS A 219 -15.29 5.29 -3.29
CA LYS A 219 -14.17 6.24 -3.41
C LYS A 219 -12.84 5.50 -3.44
N VAL A 220 -11.88 6.03 -4.20
CA VAL A 220 -10.49 5.54 -4.22
C VAL A 220 -9.52 6.71 -4.17
N PHE A 221 -8.42 6.52 -3.44
CA PHE A 221 -7.29 7.42 -3.38
C PHE A 221 -6.00 6.61 -3.34
N VAL A 222 -4.98 7.06 -4.07
CA VAL A 222 -3.62 6.53 -3.96
C VAL A 222 -2.67 7.70 -3.76
N GLY A 223 -1.79 7.64 -2.76
CA GLY A 223 -0.74 8.65 -2.58
C GLY A 223 -0.05 8.58 -1.23
N GLN A 224 0.96 9.42 -1.05
CA GLN A 224 1.72 9.48 0.20
C GLN A 224 0.88 10.01 1.37
N ARG A 225 0.94 9.34 2.53
CA ARG A 225 0.31 9.74 3.80
C ARG A 225 1.24 9.45 4.97
N LYS A 226 1.08 10.17 6.09
CA LYS A 226 1.78 9.88 7.36
C LYS A 226 1.54 8.43 7.73
N ASP A 227 2.59 7.73 8.11
CA ASP A 227 2.50 6.34 8.56
C ASP A 227 1.64 6.27 9.83
N PRO A 228 0.43 5.67 9.81
CA PRO A 228 -0.47 5.73 10.95
C PRO A 228 -0.02 4.84 12.12
N PHE A 229 0.96 3.95 11.93
CA PHE A 229 1.51 3.15 13.01
C PHE A 229 2.37 4.02 13.95
N VAL A 230 2.42 3.64 15.23
CA VAL A 230 3.14 4.38 16.29
C VAL A 230 3.98 3.37 17.06
N VAL A 231 5.30 3.47 16.94
CA VAL A 231 6.18 2.45 17.50
C VAL A 231 7.59 2.99 17.76
N ASN A 232 8.22 2.48 18.82
CA ASN A 232 9.65 2.71 19.08
C ASN A 232 10.48 1.63 18.35
N LEU A 233 10.60 1.75 17.02
CA LEU A 233 11.29 0.76 16.18
C LEU A 233 12.69 0.44 16.72
N GLY A 234 13.48 1.47 17.01
CA GLY A 234 14.88 1.32 17.40
C GLY A 234 15.01 0.45 18.65
N LYS A 235 14.33 0.80 19.74
CA LYS A 235 14.41 0.02 20.98
C LYS A 235 13.68 -1.32 20.87
N THR A 236 12.61 -1.40 20.08
CA THR A 236 11.88 -2.67 19.87
C THR A 236 12.77 -3.71 19.22
N PHE A 237 13.42 -3.34 18.11
CA PHE A 237 14.26 -4.25 17.33
C PHE A 237 15.68 -4.39 17.90
N ASP A 238 16.13 -3.49 18.77
CA ASP A 238 17.29 -3.69 19.64
C ASP A 238 16.94 -4.59 20.84
N LEU A 239 16.51 -5.83 20.57
CA LEU A 239 16.22 -6.84 21.61
C LEU A 239 15.20 -6.40 22.68
N VAL A 240 14.21 -5.57 22.32
CA VAL A 240 13.25 -4.98 23.27
C VAL A 240 13.99 -4.24 24.39
N ASN A 241 14.76 -3.22 24.04
CA ASN A 241 15.59 -2.41 24.94
C ASN A 241 14.79 -1.37 25.74
N TYR A 242 13.69 -1.80 26.35
CA TYR A 242 12.86 -1.06 27.29
C TYR A 242 11.99 -2.05 28.08
N VAL A 243 11.40 -1.60 29.20
CA VAL A 243 10.39 -2.39 29.92
C VAL A 243 9.04 -2.15 29.24
N PRO A 244 8.43 -3.14 28.56
CA PRO A 244 7.21 -2.97 27.77
C PRO A 244 5.96 -3.01 28.66
N VAL A 245 5.98 -2.25 29.76
CA VAL A 245 4.88 -2.09 30.72
C VAL A 245 4.75 -0.60 30.98
N GLU A 246 3.52 -0.13 31.12
CA GLU A 246 3.23 1.27 31.42
C GLU A 246 4.00 1.74 32.67
N GLY A 247 4.80 2.78 32.49
CA GLY A 247 5.61 3.40 33.55
C GLY A 247 4.82 4.38 34.42
N ASP A 248 3.67 4.85 33.93
CA ASP A 248 2.78 5.77 34.64
C ASP A 248 1.62 5.05 35.33
N SER A 249 0.92 5.73 36.25
CA SER A 249 -0.31 5.19 36.86
C SER A 249 -1.42 4.92 35.84
N ALA A 250 -1.41 5.65 34.73
CA ALA A 250 -2.23 5.46 33.56
C ALA A 250 -1.52 6.03 32.31
N PRO A 251 -1.83 5.53 31.10
CA PRO A 251 -1.25 6.05 29.85
C PRO A 251 -1.30 7.57 29.75
N GLY A 252 -0.12 8.20 29.73
CA GLY A 252 0.06 9.64 29.57
C GLY A 252 -0.09 10.47 30.85
N ALA A 253 -0.15 9.86 32.04
CA ALA A 253 -0.20 10.60 33.31
C ALA A 253 1.12 11.31 33.64
N GLY A 254 2.25 10.81 33.14
CA GLY A 254 3.58 11.40 33.32
C GLY A 254 4.05 11.44 34.78
N ASP A 255 3.48 10.60 35.64
CA ASP A 255 3.74 10.58 37.07
C ASP A 255 4.80 9.55 37.49
N GLY A 256 5.13 8.58 36.62
CA GLY A 256 6.07 7.51 36.94
C GLY A 256 5.59 6.59 38.08
N GLU A 257 4.29 6.62 38.41
CA GLU A 257 3.69 5.84 39.50
C GLU A 257 3.16 4.48 39.02
N GLY A 258 3.54 4.06 37.81
CA GLY A 258 3.24 2.75 37.22
C GLY A 258 4.28 1.69 37.54
N PHE A 259 4.61 0.85 36.56
CA PHE A 259 5.62 -0.19 36.76
C PHE A 259 7.02 0.45 36.89
N PRO A 260 7.82 0.12 37.93
CA PRO A 260 9.16 0.69 38.09
C PRO A 260 10.06 0.43 36.87
N GLY A 261 10.50 1.50 36.22
CA GLY A 261 11.30 1.43 34.98
C GLY A 261 10.50 1.13 33.72
N GLY A 262 9.17 1.09 33.81
CA GLY A 262 8.23 1.00 32.70
C GLY A 262 8.37 2.16 31.72
N ILE A 263 7.90 1.96 30.49
CA ILE A 263 7.89 2.98 29.46
C ILE A 263 6.71 3.93 29.67
N THR A 264 6.98 5.23 29.75
CA THR A 264 5.96 6.27 29.75
C THR A 264 5.52 6.57 28.31
N GLN A 265 4.21 6.64 28.09
CA GLN A 265 3.63 7.05 26.81
C GLN A 265 4.07 8.46 26.41
N SER A 266 4.66 8.58 25.22
CA SER A 266 5.16 9.85 24.69
C SER A 266 5.25 9.80 23.18
N ALA A 267 4.86 10.88 22.51
CA ALA A 267 5.07 11.05 21.07
C ALA A 267 6.57 10.99 20.68
N MET A 268 7.47 11.25 21.61
CA MET A 268 8.92 11.12 21.40
C MET A 268 9.38 9.67 21.26
N ASN A 269 8.53 8.70 21.60
CA ASN A 269 8.81 7.28 21.38
C ASN A 269 8.36 6.78 20.00
N ASP A 270 7.67 7.61 19.22
CA ASP A 270 7.23 7.28 17.86
C ASP A 270 8.36 7.55 16.85
N ASP A 271 9.09 6.50 16.48
CA ASP A 271 10.15 6.60 15.46
C ASP A 271 9.58 6.81 14.04
N LEU A 272 8.26 6.69 13.87
CA LEU A 272 7.54 6.90 12.61
C LEU A 272 6.87 8.26 12.51
N ALA A 273 7.02 9.13 13.53
CA ALA A 273 6.30 10.41 13.62
C ALA A 273 6.50 11.32 12.39
N ASP A 274 7.67 11.26 11.75
CA ASP A 274 8.05 12.04 10.57
C ASP A 274 8.11 11.21 9.27
N LYS A 275 7.60 9.98 9.30
CA LYS A 275 7.64 9.05 8.17
C LYS A 275 6.31 8.98 7.46
N ASN A 276 6.39 8.74 6.15
CA ASN A 276 5.24 8.47 5.31
C ASN A 276 5.29 7.07 4.71
N VAL A 277 4.15 6.68 4.16
CA VAL A 277 3.91 5.48 3.35
C VAL A 277 3.11 5.88 2.11
N THR A 278 3.07 5.04 1.09
CA THR A 278 2.13 5.16 -0.02
C THR A 278 0.87 4.36 0.29
N ALA A 279 -0.24 5.06 0.53
CA ALA A 279 -1.52 4.47 0.86
C ALA A 279 -2.33 4.19 -0.41
N LEU A 280 -2.84 2.96 -0.54
CA LEU A 280 -3.86 2.57 -1.51
C LEU A 280 -5.17 2.43 -0.73
N SER A 281 -6.02 3.45 -0.82
CA SER A 281 -7.25 3.56 -0.03
C SER A 281 -8.47 3.35 -0.91
N ILE A 282 -9.38 2.49 -0.48
CA ILE A 282 -10.67 2.26 -1.15
C ILE A 282 -11.78 2.23 -0.09
N GLU A 283 -12.84 2.99 -0.33
CA GLU A 283 -14.02 3.04 0.51
C GLU A 283 -15.22 2.60 -0.31
N VAL A 284 -15.91 1.56 0.15
CA VAL A 284 -16.99 0.90 -0.60
C VAL A 284 -18.25 0.76 0.26
N PRO A 285 -19.45 0.76 -0.34
CA PRO A 285 -20.67 0.48 0.41
C PRO A 285 -20.60 -0.92 1.02
N LYS A 286 -21.02 -1.09 2.28
CA LYS A 286 -20.99 -2.38 2.99
C LYS A 286 -21.74 -3.46 2.22
N ALA A 287 -22.91 -3.12 1.67
CA ALA A 287 -23.76 -4.02 0.90
C ALA A 287 -23.05 -4.62 -0.33
N CYS A 288 -21.97 -4.01 -0.82
CA CYS A 288 -21.20 -4.49 -1.97
C CYS A 288 -20.20 -5.59 -1.61
N VAL A 289 -19.90 -5.79 -0.33
CA VAL A 289 -18.76 -6.60 0.10
C VAL A 289 -19.11 -7.62 1.18
N THR A 290 -20.29 -7.53 1.79
CA THR A 290 -20.74 -8.48 2.83
C THR A 290 -21.30 -9.79 2.29
N GLY A 291 -21.55 -9.90 0.98
CA GLY A 291 -22.17 -11.07 0.37
C GLY A 291 -23.53 -11.43 0.96
N GLU A 292 -23.91 -12.71 0.88
CA GLU A 292 -25.12 -13.27 1.52
C GLU A 292 -24.85 -13.83 2.94
N GLY A 293 -23.64 -13.61 3.46
CA GLY A 293 -23.18 -14.15 4.74
C GLY A 293 -23.76 -13.44 5.97
N ASN A 294 -23.12 -13.62 7.13
CA ASN A 294 -23.53 -13.00 8.39
C ASN A 294 -23.06 -11.53 8.55
N GLY A 295 -22.54 -10.92 7.49
CA GLY A 295 -21.99 -9.56 7.49
C GLY A 295 -20.56 -9.44 8.03
N VAL A 296 -19.91 -10.54 8.39
CA VAL A 296 -18.48 -10.58 8.73
C VAL A 296 -17.69 -10.84 7.46
N ILE A 297 -16.63 -10.06 7.25
CA ILE A 297 -15.73 -10.21 6.11
C ILE A 297 -14.29 -10.44 6.57
N GLY A 298 -13.57 -11.30 5.86
CA GLY A 298 -12.10 -11.35 5.87
C GLY A 298 -11.54 -10.35 4.87
N SER A 299 -10.36 -9.78 5.16
CA SER A 299 -9.65 -8.95 4.19
C SER A 299 -8.14 -8.95 4.39
N TRP A 300 -7.41 -8.77 3.29
CA TRP A 300 -5.94 -8.68 3.27
C TRP A 300 -5.47 -7.97 2.01
N THR A 301 -4.20 -7.55 2.00
CA THR A 301 -3.54 -7.01 0.81
C THR A 301 -2.45 -7.94 0.30
N THR A 302 -2.20 -7.92 -1.00
CA THR A 302 -1.06 -8.62 -1.63
C THR A 302 -0.37 -7.73 -2.66
N ALA A 303 0.92 -8.01 -2.89
CA ALA A 303 1.62 -7.54 -4.10
C ALA A 303 2.21 -8.74 -4.84
N SER A 304 2.07 -8.74 -6.16
CA SER A 304 2.53 -9.82 -7.04
C SER A 304 3.39 -9.28 -8.18
N LEU A 305 4.37 -10.08 -8.62
CA LEU A 305 5.20 -9.81 -9.79
C LEU A 305 5.10 -10.94 -10.82
N PRO A 306 5.38 -10.67 -12.11
CA PRO A 306 5.61 -11.72 -13.09
C PRO A 306 6.78 -12.62 -12.70
N GLN A 307 6.69 -13.91 -13.00
CA GLN A 307 7.70 -14.91 -12.65
C GLN A 307 9.07 -14.69 -13.29
N ALA A 308 9.14 -14.02 -14.43
CA ALA A 308 10.37 -13.79 -15.18
C ALA A 308 10.59 -12.31 -15.47
N ARG A 309 11.84 -11.87 -15.31
CA ARG A 309 12.33 -10.53 -15.64
C ARG A 309 13.61 -10.64 -16.48
N ILE A 310 13.65 -9.94 -17.60
CA ILE A 310 14.80 -9.82 -18.49
C ILE A 310 15.17 -8.34 -18.58
N LEU A 311 16.37 -8.00 -18.13
CA LEU A 311 16.86 -6.62 -18.14
C LEU A 311 17.22 -6.19 -19.57
N ASN A 312 16.86 -4.96 -19.94
CA ASN A 312 17.20 -4.40 -21.24
C ASN A 312 18.60 -3.75 -21.18
N PRO A 313 19.60 -4.21 -21.96
CA PRO A 313 20.92 -3.57 -21.98
C PRO A 313 20.89 -2.14 -22.53
N ASP A 314 19.89 -1.82 -23.36
CA ASP A 314 19.64 -0.49 -23.92
C ASP A 314 18.35 0.10 -23.31
N ALA A 315 18.33 0.19 -21.98
CA ALA A 315 17.17 0.63 -21.21
C ALA A 315 16.76 2.08 -21.53
N THR A 316 15.46 2.29 -21.73
CA THR A 316 14.83 3.61 -21.74
C THR A 316 13.84 3.70 -20.58
N PHE A 317 13.34 4.90 -20.26
CA PHE A 317 12.30 5.07 -19.25
C PHE A 317 11.07 4.19 -19.54
N ALA A 318 10.65 4.11 -20.81
CA ALA A 318 9.48 3.34 -21.24
C ALA A 318 9.74 1.82 -21.29
N LYS A 319 11.00 1.40 -21.44
CA LYS A 319 11.36 -0.02 -21.63
C LYS A 319 12.67 -0.35 -20.89
N PRO A 320 12.66 -0.31 -19.55
CA PRO A 320 13.84 -0.67 -18.77
C PRO A 320 14.10 -2.19 -18.77
N GLU A 321 13.06 -2.99 -19.06
CA GLU A 321 13.09 -4.45 -18.99
C GLU A 321 11.92 -5.08 -19.75
N THR A 322 11.86 -6.40 -19.75
CA THR A 322 10.74 -7.19 -20.24
C THR A 322 10.39 -8.25 -19.20
N ASN A 323 9.13 -8.28 -18.79
CA ASN A 323 8.62 -9.22 -17.79
C ASN A 323 7.64 -10.21 -18.43
N GLY A 324 7.50 -11.40 -17.84
CA GLY A 324 6.59 -12.44 -18.32
C GLY A 324 6.35 -13.57 -17.33
N GLY A 325 5.47 -14.49 -17.71
CA GLY A 325 4.99 -15.57 -16.84
C GLY A 325 3.75 -15.19 -16.03
N ALA A 326 3.29 -16.12 -15.19
CA ALA A 326 2.14 -15.87 -14.32
C ALA A 326 2.50 -14.85 -13.23
N MET A 327 1.49 -14.15 -12.69
CA MET A 327 1.68 -13.32 -11.51
C MET A 327 1.90 -14.22 -10.29
N THR A 328 2.94 -13.93 -9.52
CA THR A 328 3.29 -14.66 -8.29
C THR A 328 3.30 -13.67 -7.13
N GLN A 329 2.58 -14.00 -6.07
CA GLN A 329 2.57 -13.23 -4.83
C GLN A 329 3.97 -13.17 -4.22
N VAL A 330 4.45 -11.97 -3.94
CA VAL A 330 5.75 -11.73 -3.30
C VAL A 330 5.63 -10.97 -1.98
N SER A 331 4.48 -10.31 -1.76
CA SER A 331 4.13 -9.69 -0.49
C SER A 331 2.66 -9.98 -0.15
N ARG A 332 2.37 -10.14 1.14
CA ARG A 332 1.02 -10.29 1.68
C ARG A 332 0.98 -9.78 3.11
N LEU A 333 -0.10 -9.09 3.44
CA LEU A 333 -0.39 -8.67 4.79
C LEU A 333 -1.90 -8.79 5.02
N GLY A 334 -2.28 -9.49 6.08
CA GLY A 334 -3.67 -9.72 6.47
C GLY A 334 -3.73 -9.98 7.97
N SER A 335 -4.95 -10.13 8.51
CA SER A 335 -5.18 -10.17 9.97
C SER A 335 -4.76 -8.85 10.64
N PRO A 336 -5.55 -7.76 10.47
CA PRO A 336 -5.22 -6.39 10.94
C PRO A 336 -5.06 -6.22 12.47
N LEU A 337 -4.95 -7.31 13.23
CA LEU A 337 -4.84 -7.32 14.69
C LEU A 337 -3.79 -8.31 15.25
N VAL A 338 -3.04 -9.07 14.43
CA VAL A 338 -2.28 -10.22 14.97
C VAL A 338 -0.78 -10.23 14.67
N ASN A 339 -0.22 -9.34 13.83
CA ASN A 339 1.17 -9.55 13.40
C ASN A 339 2.20 -8.44 13.64
N GLU A 340 1.94 -7.51 14.55
CA GLU A 340 2.99 -6.57 14.96
C GLU A 340 2.86 -6.26 16.44
N LEU A 341 3.98 -6.00 17.11
CA LEU A 341 4.04 -5.69 18.53
C LEU A 341 3.06 -4.55 18.86
N VAL A 342 1.94 -4.87 19.51
CA VAL A 342 0.95 -3.90 20.01
C VAL A 342 1.25 -3.56 21.47
#